data_AF-A0A016TEB7-F1
#
_entry.id   AF-A0A016TEB7-F1
#
_cell.length_a   1.000
_cell.length_b   1.000
_cell.length_c   1.000
_cell.angle_alpha   90.00
_cell.angle_beta   90.00
_cell.angle_gamma   90.00
#
_symmetry.space_group_name_H-M   'P 1'
#
loop_
_entity.id
_entity.type
_entity.pdbx_description
1 polymer ?
#
loop_
_entity_poly.entity_id
_entity_poly.type
_entity_poly.pdbx_seq_one_letter_code
_entity_poly.pdbx_strand_id
1 'polypeptide(L)'
;MLPRLRLLTELSAILAVARVGLCASDEVLSCLRQERSKHENPVQNVVTVTAQEPAYLHCRIPEGSNHMVAWTRASDQALLTAGQHSFTSDPRFQVSRKSDTDWILILRRADLSDTGCYLCEVNTEPLSTIYAVYLDVQKPATPAVPNRQRATRLMANMAGDEVLLNCTVSVGSEPVDDEVIWTRDGKEMNLNDTNKYIWKVKRSAGIIVHTVRIREATMEDDGNYACESKHQRASQIVHVNKAEAQRSSSNPLAALIVMLVCVVATQGIL
;
A
#
# COMPACT_ATOMS: atom_id res chain seq x y z
N MET A 1 8.43 -21.37 -61.24
CA MET A 1 7.95 -19.97 -61.19
C MET A 1 6.90 -19.88 -60.08
N LEU A 2 7.19 -19.09 -59.05
CA LEU A 2 6.45 -18.96 -57.79
C LEU A 2 5.12 -18.19 -57.93
N PRO A 3 4.17 -18.37 -56.98
CA PRO A 3 2.76 -18.00 -57.12
C PRO A 3 2.50 -16.53 -56.77
N ARG A 4 1.58 -15.88 -57.50
CA ARG A 4 1.04 -14.56 -57.15
C ARG A 4 -0.15 -14.72 -56.19
N LEU A 5 0.15 -14.93 -54.91
CA LEU A 5 -0.73 -14.58 -53.78
C LEU A 5 -0.79 -13.04 -53.69
N ARG A 6 -1.87 -12.40 -54.17
CA ARG A 6 -2.29 -11.05 -53.73
C ARG A 6 -3.79 -10.88 -53.96
N LEU A 7 -4.59 -11.58 -53.15
CA LEU A 7 -6.04 -11.36 -53.05
C LEU A 7 -6.57 -11.71 -51.64
N LEU A 8 -5.74 -11.52 -50.61
CA LEU A 8 -6.09 -11.77 -49.20
C LEU A 8 -5.61 -10.66 -48.24
N THR A 9 -5.26 -9.48 -48.73
CA THR A 9 -4.76 -8.38 -47.88
C THR A 9 -5.75 -7.24 -47.64
N GLU A 10 -7.02 -7.37 -48.05
CA GLU A 10 -8.06 -6.34 -47.81
C GLU A 10 -9.22 -6.79 -46.91
N LEU A 11 -9.16 -8.01 -46.35
CA LEU A 11 -10.15 -8.47 -45.36
C LEU A 11 -9.67 -8.35 -43.91
N SER A 12 -8.42 -7.96 -43.67
CA SER A 12 -7.89 -7.80 -42.30
C SER A 12 -8.02 -6.37 -41.75
N ALA A 13 -8.46 -5.39 -42.55
CA ALA A 13 -8.55 -3.99 -42.12
C ALA A 13 -9.97 -3.52 -41.79
N ILE A 14 -11.02 -4.27 -42.14
CA ILE A 14 -12.42 -3.92 -41.85
C ILE A 14 -12.94 -4.62 -40.57
N LEU A 15 -12.20 -5.59 -40.02
CA LEU A 15 -12.49 -6.16 -38.69
C LEU A 15 -11.81 -5.42 -37.53
N ALA A 16 -11.26 -4.23 -37.76
CA ALA A 16 -10.62 -3.40 -36.72
C ALA A 16 -11.53 -2.28 -36.20
N VAL A 17 -12.85 -2.36 -36.44
CA VAL A 17 -13.85 -1.42 -35.88
C VAL A 17 -15.04 -2.21 -35.33
N ALA A 18 -14.78 -3.09 -34.36
CA ALA A 18 -15.81 -3.60 -33.46
C ALA A 18 -15.15 -4.20 -32.22
N ARG A 19 -15.02 -3.37 -31.17
CA ARG A 19 -15.17 -3.69 -29.73
C ARG A 19 -14.41 -2.66 -28.90
N VAL A 20 -15.02 -1.49 -28.74
CA VAL A 20 -15.00 -0.83 -27.42
C VAL A 20 -15.97 -1.64 -26.56
N GLY A 21 -15.55 -2.85 -26.18
CA GLY A 21 -16.26 -3.70 -25.25
C GLY A 21 -15.28 -3.92 -24.12
N LEU A 22 -15.56 -3.32 -22.95
CA LEU A 22 -14.85 -3.70 -21.74
C LEU A 22 -14.90 -5.23 -21.65
N CYS A 23 -13.74 -5.88 -21.55
CA CYS A 23 -13.70 -7.29 -21.19
C CYS A 23 -14.19 -7.40 -19.74
N ALA A 24 -15.51 -7.46 -19.55
CA ALA A 24 -16.09 -7.91 -18.30
C ALA A 24 -15.58 -9.33 -18.03
N SER A 25 -15.23 -9.64 -16.78
CA SER A 25 -14.80 -10.98 -16.39
C SER A 25 -15.92 -12.00 -16.66
N ASP A 26 -15.55 -13.28 -16.82
CA ASP A 26 -16.52 -14.36 -17.03
C ASP A 26 -17.59 -14.44 -15.92
N GLU A 27 -17.22 -14.08 -14.69
CA GLU A 27 -18.12 -14.03 -13.53
C GLU A 27 -19.17 -12.92 -13.66
N VAL A 28 -18.76 -11.72 -14.11
CA VAL A 28 -19.68 -10.61 -14.37
C VAL A 28 -20.64 -10.99 -15.49
N LEU A 29 -20.14 -11.54 -16.60
CA LEU A 29 -20.99 -11.99 -17.71
C LEU A 29 -21.97 -13.09 -17.27
N SER A 30 -21.52 -14.02 -16.43
CA SER A 30 -22.38 -15.06 -15.85
C SER A 30 -23.48 -14.48 -14.97
N CYS A 31 -23.18 -13.46 -14.15
CA CYS A 31 -24.17 -12.75 -13.36
C CYS A 31 -25.23 -12.07 -14.24
N LEU A 32 -24.79 -11.28 -15.22
CA LEU A 32 -25.69 -10.50 -16.07
C LEU A 32 -26.59 -11.37 -16.95
N ARG A 33 -26.18 -12.59 -17.29
CA ARG A 33 -27.04 -13.57 -17.98
C ARG A 33 -28.24 -14.03 -17.15
N GLN A 34 -28.23 -13.83 -15.83
CA GLN A 34 -29.36 -14.17 -14.97
C GLN A 34 -30.48 -13.11 -15.01
N GLU A 35 -30.22 -11.96 -15.66
CA GLU A 35 -31.24 -10.94 -15.87
C GLU A 35 -32.40 -11.49 -16.73
N ARG A 36 -33.62 -11.30 -16.25
CA ARG A 36 -34.86 -11.60 -16.96
C ARG A 36 -35.72 -10.35 -16.93
N SER A 37 -35.37 -9.39 -17.77
CA SER A 37 -36.13 -8.16 -17.95
C SER A 37 -36.39 -7.89 -19.43
N LYS A 38 -37.57 -7.31 -19.72
CA LYS A 38 -37.90 -6.79 -21.06
C LYS A 38 -37.32 -5.39 -21.30
N HIS A 39 -36.88 -4.71 -20.24
CA HIS A 39 -36.31 -3.38 -20.26
C HIS A 39 -34.92 -3.41 -19.59
N GLU A 40 -33.92 -2.77 -20.19
CA GLU A 40 -32.61 -2.61 -19.53
C GLU A 40 -32.79 -1.89 -18.19
N ASN A 41 -32.12 -2.38 -17.14
CA ASN A 41 -32.05 -1.67 -15.87
C ASN A 41 -31.24 -0.38 -16.07
N PRO A 42 -31.82 0.83 -15.94
CA PRO A 42 -31.16 2.07 -16.33
C PRO A 42 -30.12 2.57 -15.31
N VAL A 43 -29.86 1.81 -14.25
CA VAL A 43 -29.12 2.30 -13.08
C VAL A 43 -27.69 1.76 -13.07
N GLN A 44 -27.43 0.50 -12.65
CA GLN A 44 -26.07 -0.08 -12.60
C GLN A 44 -26.11 -1.61 -12.61
N ASN A 45 -25.35 -2.23 -13.52
CA ASN A 45 -25.19 -3.69 -13.62
C ASN A 45 -23.97 -4.19 -12.81
N VAL A 46 -23.04 -3.30 -12.49
CA VAL A 46 -21.82 -3.57 -11.71
C VAL A 46 -21.63 -2.43 -10.69
N VAL A 47 -21.49 -2.78 -9.42
CA VAL A 47 -21.25 -1.87 -8.31
C VAL A 47 -19.89 -2.19 -7.71
N THR A 48 -18.96 -1.25 -7.74
CA THR A 48 -17.62 -1.41 -7.18
C THR A 48 -17.49 -0.61 -5.88
N VAL A 49 -17.03 -1.25 -4.81
CA VAL A 49 -16.80 -0.62 -3.50
C VAL A 49 -15.48 -1.07 -2.89
N THR A 50 -14.93 -0.26 -2.00
CA THR A 50 -13.78 -0.68 -1.20
C THR A 50 -14.23 -1.51 0.00
N ALA A 51 -13.45 -2.50 0.41
CA ALA A 51 -13.72 -3.25 1.64
C ALA A 51 -13.89 -2.31 2.85
N GLN A 52 -14.83 -2.64 3.74
CA GLN A 52 -15.32 -1.85 4.87
C GLN A 52 -16.21 -0.65 4.52
N GLU A 53 -16.32 -0.25 3.25
CA GLU A 53 -17.29 0.76 2.83
C GLU A 53 -18.69 0.16 2.64
N PRO A 54 -19.74 0.99 2.73
CA PRO A 54 -21.09 0.55 2.44
C PRO A 54 -21.33 0.39 0.93
N ALA A 55 -21.97 -0.69 0.52
CA ALA A 55 -22.47 -0.89 -0.85
C ALA A 55 -23.97 -0.63 -0.94
N TYR A 56 -24.40 -0.02 -2.06
CA TYR A 56 -25.80 0.30 -2.34
C TYR A 56 -26.18 -0.31 -3.68
N LEU A 57 -26.95 -1.40 -3.66
CA LEU A 57 -27.43 -2.07 -4.86
C LEU A 57 -28.84 -1.57 -5.17
N HIS A 58 -28.98 -0.82 -6.25
CA HIS A 58 -30.24 -0.23 -6.67
C HIS A 58 -31.04 -1.18 -7.55
N CYS A 59 -32.35 -1.19 -7.34
CA CYS A 59 -33.31 -1.86 -8.19
C CYS A 59 -34.50 -0.93 -8.46
N ARG A 60 -34.61 -0.49 -9.72
CA ARG A 60 -35.68 0.39 -10.15
C ARG A 60 -36.84 -0.42 -10.74
N ILE A 61 -38.01 -0.32 -10.14
CA ILE A 61 -39.24 -0.98 -10.61
C ILE A 61 -40.03 -0.06 -11.56
N PRO A 62 -40.85 -0.62 -12.47
CA PRO A 62 -41.70 0.16 -13.37
C PRO A 62 -42.68 1.07 -12.63
N GLU A 63 -42.87 2.30 -13.13
CA GLU A 63 -43.82 3.28 -12.59
C GLU A 63 -45.28 2.79 -12.66
N GLY A 64 -46.11 3.26 -11.73
CA GLY A 64 -47.56 2.97 -11.71
C GLY A 64 -47.95 1.60 -11.14
N SER A 65 -47.02 0.92 -10.45
CA SER A 65 -47.24 -0.41 -9.89
C SER A 65 -46.92 -0.47 -8.39
N ASN A 66 -47.65 -1.31 -7.64
CA ASN A 66 -47.38 -1.63 -6.22
C ASN A 66 -46.53 -2.90 -6.11
N HIS A 67 -45.58 -3.07 -7.03
CA HIS A 67 -44.76 -4.27 -7.07
C HIS A 67 -43.82 -4.34 -5.85
N MET A 68 -43.69 -5.55 -5.31
CA MET A 68 -42.76 -5.89 -4.26
C MET A 68 -41.45 -6.38 -4.87
N VAL A 69 -40.34 -6.03 -4.21
CA VAL A 69 -38.99 -6.46 -4.57
C VAL A 69 -38.48 -7.48 -3.56
N ALA A 70 -37.87 -8.55 -4.05
CA ALA A 70 -37.07 -9.47 -3.26
C ALA A 70 -35.60 -9.43 -3.70
N TRP A 71 -34.69 -9.49 -2.75
CA TRP A 71 -33.26 -9.59 -3.02
C TRP A 71 -32.73 -10.97 -2.69
N THR A 72 -32.05 -11.60 -3.64
CA THR A 72 -31.47 -12.94 -3.49
C THR A 72 -29.97 -12.88 -3.78
N ARG A 73 -29.16 -13.52 -2.94
CA ARG A 73 -27.74 -13.75 -3.24
C ARG A 73 -27.62 -14.99 -4.12
N ALA A 74 -27.03 -14.86 -5.30
CA ALA A 74 -27.02 -15.95 -6.28
C ALA A 74 -26.09 -17.12 -5.92
N SER A 75 -25.03 -16.87 -5.13
CA SER A 75 -24.01 -17.88 -4.82
C SER A 75 -24.55 -19.04 -3.97
N ASP A 76 -25.48 -18.76 -3.07
CA ASP A 76 -26.10 -19.71 -2.15
C ASP A 76 -27.63 -19.75 -2.27
N GLN A 77 -28.20 -18.99 -3.22
CA GLN A 77 -29.64 -18.81 -3.40
C GLN A 77 -30.37 -18.31 -2.13
N ALA A 78 -29.65 -17.63 -1.24
CA ALA A 78 -30.24 -17.12 -0.01
C ALA A 78 -31.11 -15.88 -0.28
N LEU A 79 -32.37 -15.95 0.15
CA LEU A 79 -33.25 -14.79 0.22
C LEU A 79 -32.74 -13.84 1.30
N LEU A 80 -32.31 -12.66 0.89
CA LEU A 80 -31.80 -11.62 1.80
C LEU A 80 -32.96 -10.81 2.37
N THR A 81 -33.83 -10.30 1.49
CA THR A 81 -34.98 -9.47 1.86
C THR A 81 -36.16 -9.71 0.92
N ALA A 82 -37.38 -9.47 1.42
CA ALA A 82 -38.59 -9.35 0.61
C ALA A 82 -39.42 -8.16 1.10
N GLY A 83 -39.63 -7.18 0.23
CA GLY A 83 -40.12 -5.86 0.61
C GLY A 83 -39.22 -5.24 1.67
N GLN A 84 -39.81 -4.83 2.80
CA GLN A 84 -39.07 -4.25 3.92
C GLN A 84 -38.58 -5.30 4.95
N HIS A 85 -38.91 -6.58 4.75
CA HIS A 85 -38.58 -7.65 5.69
C HIS A 85 -37.23 -8.29 5.34
N SER A 86 -36.40 -8.51 6.36
CA SER A 86 -35.12 -9.23 6.23
C SER A 86 -35.30 -10.72 6.55
N PHE A 87 -34.68 -11.57 5.74
CA PHE A 87 -34.65 -13.03 5.89
C PHE A 87 -33.24 -13.57 6.15
N THR A 88 -32.21 -12.74 6.02
CA THR A 88 -30.84 -13.09 6.38
C THR A 88 -30.56 -12.83 7.86
N SER A 89 -29.74 -13.70 8.46
CA SER A 89 -29.20 -13.51 9.81
C SER A 89 -28.01 -12.53 9.85
N ASP A 90 -27.45 -12.17 8.69
CA ASP A 90 -26.35 -11.21 8.61
C ASP A 90 -26.89 -9.77 8.78
N PRO A 91 -26.59 -9.09 9.91
CA PRO A 91 -27.14 -7.77 10.23
C PRO A 91 -26.57 -6.65 9.36
N ARG A 92 -25.56 -6.93 8.53
CA ARG A 92 -24.96 -5.93 7.64
C ARG A 92 -25.87 -5.60 6.46
N PHE A 93 -26.75 -6.52 6.06
CA PHE A 93 -27.71 -6.33 4.98
C PHE A 93 -28.96 -5.60 5.48
N GLN A 94 -29.38 -4.58 4.76
CA GLN A 94 -30.58 -3.80 5.05
C GLN A 94 -31.27 -3.43 3.75
N VAL A 95 -32.56 -3.12 3.82
CA VAL A 95 -33.31 -2.63 2.66
C VAL A 95 -33.83 -1.23 2.97
N SER A 96 -33.74 -0.35 1.98
CA SER A 96 -34.30 0.98 2.02
C SER A 96 -35.07 1.25 0.73
N ARG A 97 -36.05 2.14 0.82
CA ARG A 97 -36.84 2.59 -0.33
C ARG A 97 -36.62 4.09 -0.50
N LYS A 98 -35.92 4.48 -1.57
CA LYS A 98 -35.55 5.88 -1.84
C LYS A 98 -36.71 6.64 -2.48
N SER A 99 -37.48 5.97 -3.33
CA SER A 99 -38.74 6.44 -3.92
C SER A 99 -39.67 5.24 -4.08
N ASP A 100 -40.92 5.45 -4.48
CA ASP A 100 -41.84 4.33 -4.75
C ASP A 100 -41.34 3.39 -5.86
N THR A 101 -40.36 3.82 -6.65
CA THR A 101 -39.77 3.03 -7.73
C THR A 101 -38.34 2.56 -7.49
N ASP A 102 -37.64 2.99 -6.43
CA ASP A 102 -36.22 2.69 -6.23
C ASP A 102 -35.99 1.98 -4.88
N TRP A 103 -35.76 0.67 -4.98
CA TRP A 103 -35.46 -0.21 -3.86
C TRP A 103 -33.94 -0.44 -3.77
N ILE A 104 -33.39 -0.27 -2.58
CA ILE A 104 -31.95 -0.32 -2.35
C ILE A 104 -31.63 -1.41 -1.34
N LEU A 105 -30.84 -2.40 -1.75
CA LEU A 105 -30.16 -3.30 -0.82
C LEU A 105 -28.85 -2.64 -0.36
N ILE A 106 -28.73 -2.45 0.94
CA ILE A 106 -27.58 -1.80 1.58
C ILE A 106 -26.76 -2.88 2.28
N LEU A 107 -25.47 -2.97 1.98
CA LEU A 107 -24.49 -3.74 2.72
C LEU A 107 -23.58 -2.77 3.48
N ARG A 108 -23.76 -2.64 4.81
CA ARG A 108 -23.12 -1.55 5.58
C ARG A 108 -21.58 -1.61 5.67
N ARG A 109 -21.00 -2.80 5.61
CA ARG A 109 -19.55 -3.04 5.68
C ARG A 109 -19.22 -4.19 4.75
N ALA A 110 -18.82 -3.88 3.53
CA ALA A 110 -18.49 -4.88 2.53
C ALA A 110 -17.18 -5.62 2.89
N ASP A 111 -17.18 -6.94 2.73
CA ASP A 111 -16.00 -7.79 2.78
C ASP A 111 -15.69 -8.33 1.37
N LEU A 112 -14.44 -8.73 1.13
CA LEU A 112 -14.04 -9.32 -0.16
C LEU A 112 -14.86 -10.56 -0.50
N SER A 113 -15.32 -11.31 0.51
CA SER A 113 -16.18 -12.48 0.31
C SER A 113 -17.60 -12.14 -0.14
N ASP A 114 -18.02 -10.87 -0.01
CA ASP A 114 -19.36 -10.44 -0.46
C ASP A 114 -19.41 -10.17 -1.97
N THR A 115 -18.26 -10.18 -2.66
CA THR A 115 -18.17 -10.07 -4.12
C THR A 115 -18.99 -11.17 -4.78
N GLY A 116 -19.84 -10.78 -5.74
CA GLY A 116 -20.66 -11.73 -6.46
C GLY A 116 -21.98 -11.14 -6.97
N CYS A 117 -22.84 -12.04 -7.43
CA CYS A 117 -24.10 -11.67 -8.06
C CYS A 117 -25.25 -11.59 -7.07
N TYR A 118 -26.01 -10.50 -7.14
CA TYR A 118 -27.21 -10.24 -6.37
C TYR A 118 -28.37 -9.99 -7.33
N LEU A 119 -29.49 -10.67 -7.09
CA LEU A 119 -30.66 -10.61 -7.95
C LEU A 119 -31.76 -9.81 -7.27
N CYS A 120 -32.28 -8.81 -7.97
CA CYS A 120 -33.51 -8.13 -7.60
C CYS A 120 -34.66 -8.74 -8.39
N GLU A 121 -35.59 -9.41 -7.70
CA GLU A 121 -36.78 -9.99 -8.29
C GLU A 121 -38.00 -9.12 -7.98
N VAL A 122 -38.65 -8.64 -9.05
CA VAL A 122 -39.86 -7.83 -8.99
C VAL A 122 -41.04 -8.73 -9.35
N ASN A 123 -42.10 -8.72 -8.52
CA ASN A 123 -43.30 -9.54 -8.73
C ASN A 123 -44.22 -9.03 -9.86
N THR A 124 -43.67 -8.82 -11.05
CA THR A 124 -44.42 -8.47 -12.27
C THR A 124 -45.21 -9.67 -12.80
N GLU A 125 -46.26 -9.39 -13.58
CA GLU A 125 -47.06 -10.41 -14.29
C GLU A 125 -46.78 -10.38 -15.81
N PRO A 126 -46.81 -11.52 -16.52
CA PRO A 126 -47.14 -12.87 -16.05
C PRO A 126 -45.96 -13.64 -15.41
N LEU A 127 -44.75 -13.08 -15.49
CA LEU A 127 -43.54 -13.63 -14.86
C LEU A 127 -42.81 -12.50 -14.12
N SER A 128 -42.12 -12.86 -13.03
CA SER A 128 -41.26 -11.92 -12.32
C SER A 128 -40.15 -11.38 -13.23
N THR A 129 -39.87 -10.09 -13.05
CA THR A 129 -38.76 -9.41 -13.69
C THR A 129 -37.56 -9.53 -12.77
N ILE A 130 -36.43 -10.00 -13.29
CA ILE A 130 -35.20 -10.20 -12.52
C ILE A 130 -34.16 -9.24 -13.06
N TYR A 131 -33.59 -8.41 -12.19
CA TYR A 131 -32.43 -7.57 -12.49
C TYR A 131 -31.20 -8.15 -11.79
N ALA A 132 -30.09 -8.27 -12.52
CA ALA A 132 -28.84 -8.77 -11.96
C ALA A 132 -27.89 -7.62 -11.64
N VAL A 133 -27.31 -7.63 -10.45
CA VAL A 133 -26.32 -6.65 -10.01
C VAL A 133 -25.09 -7.39 -9.51
N TYR A 134 -23.94 -7.13 -10.14
CA TYR A 134 -22.66 -7.67 -9.69
C TYR A 134 -22.00 -6.71 -8.71
N LEU A 135 -21.73 -7.15 -7.47
CA LEU A 135 -20.95 -6.40 -6.50
C LEU A 135 -19.48 -6.82 -6.61
N ASP A 136 -18.60 -5.86 -6.86
CA ASP A 136 -17.15 -6.01 -6.87
C ASP A 136 -16.54 -5.31 -5.65
N VAL A 137 -16.10 -6.08 -4.65
CA VAL A 137 -15.46 -5.54 -3.45
C VAL A 137 -13.95 -5.58 -3.62
N GLN A 138 -13.34 -4.40 -3.67
CA GLN A 138 -11.92 -4.24 -3.87
C GLN A 138 -11.18 -4.06 -2.55
N LYS A 139 -9.94 -4.54 -2.49
CA LYS A 139 -9.06 -4.24 -1.37
C LYS A 139 -8.81 -2.72 -1.32
N PRO A 140 -8.71 -2.12 -0.12
CA PRO A 140 -8.22 -0.76 0.00
C PRO A 140 -6.90 -0.65 -0.75
N ALA A 141 -6.74 0.42 -1.53
CA ALA A 141 -5.47 0.71 -2.16
C ALA A 141 -4.42 0.78 -1.05
N THR A 142 -3.58 -0.26 -0.94
CA THR A 142 -2.38 -0.15 -0.13
C THR A 142 -1.60 1.00 -0.75
N PRO A 143 -1.23 2.05 0.01
CA PRO A 143 -0.37 3.09 -0.54
C PRO A 143 0.81 2.36 -1.16
N ALA A 144 0.96 2.49 -2.48
CA ALA A 144 2.04 1.86 -3.21
C ALA A 144 3.30 2.24 -2.44
N VAL A 145 3.96 1.25 -1.83
CA VAL A 145 5.31 1.47 -1.31
C VAL A 145 6.05 1.97 -2.54
N PRO A 146 6.47 3.24 -2.58
CA PRO A 146 7.04 3.82 -3.78
C PRO A 146 8.15 2.86 -4.17
N ASN A 147 8.08 2.36 -5.40
CA ASN A 147 9.00 1.40 -6.00
C ASN A 147 10.39 1.70 -5.43
N ARG A 148 10.83 0.96 -4.41
CA ARG A 148 12.11 1.21 -3.77
C ARG A 148 13.12 0.73 -4.78
N GLN A 149 13.42 1.59 -5.76
CA GLN A 149 14.61 1.46 -6.57
C GLN A 149 15.72 1.13 -5.59
N ARG A 150 16.48 0.08 -5.91
CA ARG A 150 17.66 -0.27 -5.12
C ARG A 150 18.40 1.05 -4.89
N ALA A 151 18.69 1.36 -3.64
CA ALA A 151 19.36 2.58 -3.29
C ALA A 151 20.23 2.33 -2.07
N THR A 152 21.50 2.67 -2.19
CA THR A 152 22.45 2.69 -1.09
C THR A 152 22.68 4.13 -0.67
N ARG A 153 22.56 4.41 0.62
CA ARG A 153 22.83 5.73 1.20
C ARG A 153 23.76 5.58 2.38
N LEU A 154 24.76 6.43 2.46
CA LEU A 154 25.70 6.48 3.59
C LEU A 154 25.52 7.80 4.32
N MET A 155 25.38 7.73 5.64
CA MET A 155 25.43 8.89 6.54
C MET A 155 26.60 8.72 7.49
N ALA A 156 27.30 9.81 7.77
CA ALA A 156 28.39 9.84 8.73
C ALA A 156 28.12 10.94 9.76
N ASN A 157 28.20 10.59 11.03
CA ASN A 157 28.02 11.50 12.15
C ASN A 157 29.20 11.36 13.11
N MET A 158 29.58 12.46 13.77
CA MET A 158 30.51 12.42 14.89
C MET A 158 29.75 12.60 16.21
N ALA A 159 30.13 11.84 17.23
CA ALA A 159 29.60 11.98 18.58
C ALA A 159 30.76 11.83 19.57
N GLY A 160 31.20 12.93 20.17
CA GLY A 160 32.41 12.93 20.99
C GLY A 160 33.64 12.59 20.16
N ASP A 161 34.43 11.63 20.62
CA ASP A 161 35.62 11.10 19.96
C ASP A 161 35.30 9.87 19.10
N GLU A 162 34.09 9.74 18.59
CA GLU A 162 33.68 8.56 17.81
C GLU A 162 33.00 8.96 16.50
N VAL A 163 33.29 8.19 15.45
CA VAL A 163 32.62 8.32 14.14
C VAL A 163 31.61 7.21 13.99
N LEU A 164 30.38 7.57 13.63
CA LEU A 164 29.29 6.66 13.35
C LEU A 164 28.92 6.72 11.86
N LEU A 165 29.19 5.63 11.16
CA LEU A 165 28.84 5.42 9.76
C LEU A 165 27.59 4.55 9.69
N ASN A 166 26.56 5.01 9.00
CA ASN A 166 25.31 4.28 8.79
C ASN A 166 25.03 4.16 7.29
N CYS A 167 25.22 2.95 6.77
CA CYS A 167 24.89 2.60 5.39
C CYS A 167 23.52 1.90 5.35
N THR A 168 22.59 2.50 4.63
CA THR A 168 21.24 1.95 4.39
C THR A 168 21.17 1.44 2.96
N VAL A 169 20.96 0.14 2.80
CA VAL A 169 20.74 -0.54 1.52
C VAL A 169 19.27 -0.87 1.40
N SER A 170 18.59 -0.26 0.43
CA SER A 170 17.21 -0.59 0.09
C SER A 170 17.23 -1.78 -0.87
N VAL A 171 16.92 -2.96 -0.36
CA VAL A 171 16.81 -4.19 -1.13
C VAL A 171 15.35 -4.28 -1.58
N GLY A 172 15.08 -4.39 -2.87
CA GLY A 172 13.71 -4.47 -3.40
C GLY A 172 12.97 -5.74 -2.95
N SER A 173 12.11 -6.28 -3.81
CA SER A 173 11.31 -7.49 -3.51
C SER A 173 12.08 -8.82 -3.55
N GLU A 174 13.40 -8.81 -3.72
CA GLU A 174 14.23 -10.02 -3.79
C GLU A 174 15.06 -10.20 -2.51
N PRO A 175 15.16 -11.42 -1.96
CA PRO A 175 16.08 -11.71 -0.87
C PRO A 175 17.51 -11.69 -1.41
N VAL A 176 18.23 -10.58 -1.19
CA VAL A 176 19.65 -10.49 -1.54
C VAL A 176 20.48 -10.78 -0.30
N ASP A 177 21.36 -11.78 -0.42
CA ASP A 177 22.54 -11.88 0.43
C ASP A 177 23.55 -10.83 -0.05
N ASP A 178 23.26 -9.57 0.31
CA ASP A 178 24.14 -8.44 0.05
C ASP A 178 25.17 -8.37 1.18
N GLU A 179 26.37 -8.83 0.86
CA GLU A 179 27.57 -8.52 1.61
C GLU A 179 27.97 -7.08 1.29
N VAL A 180 28.10 -6.24 2.34
CA VAL A 180 28.50 -4.83 2.21
C VAL A 180 29.95 -4.69 2.62
N ILE A 181 30.77 -4.20 1.69
CA ILE A 181 32.19 -3.93 1.89
C ILE A 181 32.35 -2.47 2.30
N TRP A 182 33.16 -2.22 3.32
CA TRP A 182 33.48 -0.87 3.80
C TRP A 182 34.87 -0.47 3.33
N THR A 183 34.98 0.71 2.72
CA THR A 183 36.26 1.26 2.25
C THR A 183 36.50 2.65 2.84
N ARG A 184 37.77 2.96 3.10
CA ARG A 184 38.27 4.30 3.44
C ARG A 184 39.32 4.69 2.39
N ASP A 185 39.08 5.79 1.69
CA ASP A 185 39.92 6.27 0.59
C ASP A 185 40.18 5.21 -0.50
N GLY A 186 39.17 4.36 -0.74
CA GLY A 186 39.23 3.28 -1.72
C GLY A 186 39.95 2.01 -1.24
N LYS A 187 40.45 1.97 0.00
CA LYS A 187 41.04 0.77 0.61
C LYS A 187 40.05 0.11 1.57
N GLU A 188 39.94 -1.21 1.51
CA GLU A 188 39.07 -1.96 2.42
C GLU A 188 39.47 -1.78 3.89
N MET A 189 38.47 -1.53 4.74
CA MET A 189 38.65 -1.38 6.17
C MET A 189 38.78 -2.74 6.85
N ASN A 190 39.75 -2.88 7.75
CA ASN A 190 39.90 -4.09 8.55
C ASN A 190 38.91 -4.10 9.73
N LEU A 191 37.66 -4.49 9.48
CA LEU A 191 36.62 -4.56 10.52
C LEU A 191 36.85 -5.68 11.56
N ASN A 192 37.88 -6.51 11.39
CA ASN A 192 38.30 -7.49 12.39
C ASN A 192 39.09 -6.86 13.54
N ASP A 193 39.61 -5.64 13.36
CA ASP A 193 40.17 -4.86 14.46
C ASP A 193 39.03 -4.36 15.37
N THR A 194 38.60 -5.23 16.27
CA THR A 194 37.57 -4.95 17.27
C THR A 194 38.03 -3.94 18.34
N ASN A 195 39.32 -3.60 18.38
CA ASN A 195 39.83 -2.51 19.22
C ASN A 195 39.50 -1.15 18.61
N LYS A 196 39.53 -1.03 17.28
CA LYS A 196 39.18 0.21 16.57
C LYS A 196 37.71 0.29 16.15
N TYR A 197 37.12 -0.81 15.71
CA TYR A 197 35.82 -0.83 15.05
C TYR A 197 34.78 -1.68 15.79
N ILE A 198 33.54 -1.18 15.86
CA ILE A 198 32.36 -1.96 16.26
C ILE A 198 31.36 -1.89 15.11
N TRP A 199 30.93 -3.03 14.57
CA TRP A 199 29.96 -3.07 13.48
C TRP A 199 28.70 -3.85 13.85
N LYS A 200 27.57 -3.47 13.25
CA LYS A 200 26.26 -4.10 13.44
C LYS A 200 25.46 -4.10 12.15
N VAL A 201 24.66 -5.15 11.95
CA VAL A 201 23.74 -5.25 10.80
C VAL A 201 22.33 -5.44 11.32
N LYS A 202 21.40 -4.61 10.86
CA LYS A 202 19.96 -4.73 11.13
C LYS A 202 19.22 -4.99 9.83
N ARG A 203 18.42 -6.06 9.79
CA ARG A 203 17.61 -6.44 8.63
C ARG A 203 16.13 -6.20 8.94
N SER A 204 15.47 -5.44 8.08
CA SER A 204 14.03 -5.15 8.11
C SER A 204 13.45 -5.40 6.71
N ALA A 205 12.13 -5.54 6.59
CA ALA A 205 11.48 -5.80 5.30
C ALA A 205 11.91 -4.77 4.22
N GLY A 206 12.72 -5.21 3.26
CA GLY A 206 13.26 -4.42 2.14
C GLY A 206 14.32 -3.37 2.49
N ILE A 207 14.89 -3.38 3.71
CA ILE A 207 15.99 -2.49 4.11
C ILE A 207 17.01 -3.25 4.96
N ILE A 208 18.28 -3.10 4.62
CA ILE A 208 19.41 -3.54 5.44
C ILE A 208 20.18 -2.30 5.89
N VAL A 209 20.46 -2.19 7.20
CA VAL A 209 21.28 -1.11 7.77
C VAL A 209 22.57 -1.70 8.32
N HIS A 210 23.70 -1.31 7.71
CA HIS A 210 25.04 -1.59 8.19
C HIS A 210 25.55 -0.37 8.97
N THR A 211 25.93 -0.58 10.22
CA THR A 211 26.50 0.46 11.07
C THR A 211 27.94 0.10 11.40
N VAL A 212 28.87 1.03 11.18
CA VAL A 212 30.26 0.94 11.64
C VAL A 212 30.52 2.11 12.58
N ARG A 213 31.04 1.79 13.76
CA ARG A 213 31.46 2.76 14.76
C ARG A 213 32.97 2.69 14.90
N ILE A 214 33.63 3.81 14.67
CA ILE A 214 35.07 3.99 14.84
C ILE A 214 35.28 4.61 16.22
N ARG A 215 35.99 3.90 17.09
CA ARG A 215 36.32 4.37 18.45
C ARG A 215 37.56 5.25 18.43
N GLU A 216 37.63 6.15 19.40
CA GLU A 216 38.82 7.00 19.64
C GLU A 216 39.33 7.59 18.33
N ALA A 217 38.44 8.28 17.62
CA ALA A 217 38.67 8.85 16.31
C ALA A 217 39.78 9.90 16.39
N THR A 218 40.79 9.73 15.54
CA THR A 218 41.95 10.61 15.42
C THR A 218 41.96 11.27 14.05
N MET A 219 42.89 12.21 13.85
CA MET A 219 43.07 12.82 12.53
C MET A 219 43.49 11.79 11.45
N GLU A 220 43.99 10.61 11.85
CA GLU A 220 44.28 9.50 10.93
C GLU A 220 43.04 8.76 10.43
N ASP A 221 41.89 9.03 11.05
CA ASP A 221 40.58 8.53 10.63
C ASP A 221 39.84 9.52 9.73
N ASP A 222 40.44 10.66 9.39
CA ASP A 222 39.95 11.55 8.34
C ASP A 222 39.99 10.82 6.98
N GLY A 223 38.94 10.98 6.16
CA GLY A 223 38.93 10.37 4.84
C GLY A 223 37.54 10.25 4.22
N ASN A 224 37.51 9.72 2.99
CA ASN A 224 36.30 9.40 2.27
C ASN A 224 35.88 7.96 2.53
N TYR A 225 34.83 7.78 3.32
CA TYR A 225 34.28 6.48 3.64
C TYR A 225 33.24 6.08 2.61
N ALA A 226 33.26 4.83 2.16
CA ALA A 226 32.23 4.29 1.28
C ALA A 226 31.73 2.93 1.76
N CYS A 227 30.44 2.68 1.52
CA CYS A 227 29.86 1.36 1.62
C CYS A 227 29.45 0.87 0.24
N GLU A 228 29.89 -0.35 -0.08
CA GLU A 228 29.78 -0.95 -1.40
C GLU A 228 29.01 -2.25 -1.30
N SER A 229 27.93 -2.35 -2.06
CA SER A 229 27.12 -3.56 -2.28
C SER A 229 27.31 -4.00 -3.74
N LYS A 230 26.87 -5.22 -4.09
CA LYS A 230 27.09 -5.82 -5.43
C LYS A 230 26.71 -4.93 -6.61
N HIS A 231 25.73 -4.03 -6.42
CA HIS A 231 25.22 -3.19 -7.51
C HIS A 231 25.35 -1.69 -7.24
N GLN A 232 25.73 -1.26 -6.03
CA GLN A 232 25.61 0.13 -5.59
C GLN A 232 26.66 0.55 -4.58
N ARG A 233 27.09 1.81 -4.68
CA ARG A 233 28.08 2.45 -3.81
C ARG A 233 27.55 3.78 -3.29
N ALA A 234 27.76 4.05 -2.01
CA ALA A 234 27.55 5.37 -1.43
C ALA A 234 28.80 5.78 -0.65
N SER A 235 29.20 7.05 -0.75
CA SER A 235 30.39 7.59 -0.11
C SER A 235 30.11 8.89 0.62
N GLN A 236 30.86 9.14 1.69
CA GLN A 236 30.76 10.34 2.52
C GLN A 236 32.15 10.71 3.06
N ILE A 237 32.53 11.98 2.88
CA ILE A 237 33.75 12.53 3.46
C ILE A 237 33.50 12.84 4.93
N VAL A 238 34.43 12.41 5.78
CA VAL A 238 34.41 12.65 7.23
C VAL A 238 35.67 13.40 7.62
N HIS A 239 35.48 14.51 8.34
CA HIS A 239 36.58 15.30 8.89
C HIS A 239 36.63 15.19 10.40
N VAL A 240 37.75 14.71 10.94
CA VAL A 240 37.89 14.47 12.39
C VAL A 240 38.57 15.66 13.05
N ASN A 241 37.76 16.51 13.68
CA ASN A 241 38.23 17.69 14.41
C ASN A 241 38.15 17.48 15.92
N LYS A 242 39.32 17.40 16.58
CA LYS A 242 39.42 17.16 18.03
C LYS A 242 38.81 18.27 18.91
N ALA A 243 38.52 19.44 18.34
CA ALA A 243 38.02 20.62 19.06
C ALA A 243 36.54 20.52 19.51
N GLU A 244 35.72 19.66 18.89
CA GLU A 244 34.30 19.51 19.23
C GLU A 244 34.04 18.39 20.25
N ALA A 245 34.89 17.35 20.29
CA ALA A 245 34.82 16.26 21.25
C ALA A 245 35.06 16.70 22.72
N GLN A 246 35.70 17.86 22.93
CA GLN A 246 35.94 18.42 24.26
C GLN A 246 34.83 19.36 24.76
N ARG A 247 33.84 19.73 23.94
CA ARG A 247 32.72 20.60 24.37
C ARG A 247 31.59 19.82 25.06
N SER A 248 31.44 18.52 24.81
CA SER A 248 30.41 17.69 25.45
C SER A 248 30.85 17.08 26.79
N SER A 249 32.14 17.15 27.14
CA SER A 249 32.69 16.69 28.42
C SER A 249 32.87 17.83 29.43
N SER A 250 31.99 18.84 29.41
CA SER A 250 31.95 19.80 30.52
C SER A 250 31.53 19.05 31.80
N ASN A 251 32.52 18.87 32.67
CA ASN A 251 32.47 18.10 33.89
C ASN A 251 31.30 18.59 34.77
N PRO A 252 30.29 17.77 35.14
CA PRO A 252 29.12 18.22 35.90
C PRO A 252 29.49 18.81 37.26
N LEU A 253 30.65 18.43 37.81
CA LEU A 253 31.22 18.99 39.03
C LEU A 253 31.63 20.46 38.88
N ALA A 254 32.10 20.88 37.71
CA ALA A 254 32.47 22.28 37.45
C ALA A 254 31.21 23.17 37.37
N ALA A 255 30.12 22.67 36.77
CA ALA A 255 28.84 23.36 36.75
C ALA A 255 28.23 23.53 38.15
N LEU A 256 28.37 22.51 39.01
CA LEU A 256 27.98 22.57 40.42
C LEU A 256 28.80 23.60 41.22
N ILE A 257 30.12 23.68 40.98
CA ILE A 257 30.98 24.66 41.64
C ILE A 257 30.63 26.09 41.19
N VAL A 258 30.40 26.31 39.89
CA VAL A 258 30.00 27.64 39.36
C VAL A 258 28.63 28.06 39.89
N MET A 259 27.67 27.13 40.00
CA MET A 259 26.35 27.40 40.60
C MET A 259 26.44 27.69 42.10
N LEU A 260 27.26 26.96 42.87
CA LEU A 260 27.49 27.24 44.29
C LEU A 260 28.13 28.61 44.52
N VAL A 261 29.12 28.99 43.71
CA VAL A 261 29.76 30.32 43.79
C VAL A 261 28.76 31.44 43.48
N CYS A 262 27.86 31.25 42.49
CA CYS A 262 26.81 32.23 42.18
C CYS A 262 25.73 32.34 43.27
N VAL A 263 25.37 31.24 43.95
CA VAL A 263 24.39 31.26 45.05
C VAL A 263 25.00 31.94 46.29
N VAL A 264 26.27 31.70 46.61
CA VAL A 264 26.95 32.36 47.73
C VAL A 264 27.16 33.86 47.47
N ALA A 265 27.44 34.26 46.22
CA ALA A 265 27.56 35.67 45.85
C ALA A 265 26.23 36.44 45.89
N THR A 266 25.09 35.77 45.71
CA THR A 266 23.76 36.39 45.76
C THR A 266 23.14 36.41 47.16
N GLN A 267 23.65 35.60 48.11
CA GLN A 267 23.20 35.56 49.51
C GLN A 267 24.11 36.33 50.49
N GLY A 268 25.09 37.09 50.00
CA GLY A 268 26.11 37.78 50.81
C GLY A 268 26.05 39.31 50.85
N ILE A 269 24.90 39.94 50.61
CA ILE A 269 24.70 41.39 50.84
C ILE A 269 23.32 41.64 51.45
N LEU A 270 23.19 41.42 52.76
CA LEU A 270 22.64 42.35 53.76
C LEU A 270 22.82 41.78 55.17
#